data_AF-A0A7W1K5P8-F1
#
_entry.id   AF-A0A7W1K5P8-F1
#
_cell.length_a   1.000
_cell.length_b   1.000
_cell.length_c   1.000
_cell.angle_alpha   90.00
_cell.angle_beta   90.00
_cell.angle_gamma   90.00
#
_symmetry.space_group_name_H-M   'P 1'
#
loop_
_entity.id
_entity.type
_entity.pdbx_description
1 polymer ?
#
loop_
_entity_poly.entity_id
_entity_poly.type
_entity_poly.pdbx_seq_one_letter_code
_entity_poly.pdbx_strand_id
1 'polypeptide(L)'
;MSAVSTTTFDERALELLPEAPAFTSKLRAHAFERFGSLPVPSQETEEWRYTDLSSFELDFTPHVEGGTSTHLDQVPGHLLAAAGDVSARAGLLIQHNSTTTIAHLDPTMPADLHLESIDAAVADHPELV
;
A
#
# COMPACT_ATOMS: atom_id res chain seq x y z
N MET A 1 -10.61 -3.76 26.08
CA MET A 1 -11.82 -3.20 25.45
C MET A 1 -11.81 -3.69 24.02
N SER A 2 -12.76 -4.55 23.64
CA SER A 2 -12.83 -5.11 22.28
C SER A 2 -13.05 -3.97 21.29
N ALA A 3 -12.14 -3.82 20.33
CA ALA A 3 -12.32 -2.91 19.22
C ALA A 3 -13.54 -3.37 18.40
N VAL A 4 -14.48 -2.45 18.20
CA VAL A 4 -15.64 -2.69 17.34
C VAL A 4 -15.13 -2.64 15.91
N SER A 5 -15.11 -3.80 15.26
CA SER A 5 -14.76 -3.93 13.85
C SER A 5 -15.98 -3.59 13.01
N THR A 6 -15.99 -2.39 12.45
CA THR A 6 -16.93 -1.92 11.42
C THR A 6 -16.31 -0.75 10.68
N THR A 7 -15.44 -1.05 9.71
CA THR A 7 -15.18 -0.11 8.63
C THR A 7 -15.42 -0.85 7.32
N THR A 8 -16.68 -0.77 6.89
CA THR A 8 -17.05 -0.88 5.49
C THR A 8 -16.17 0.05 4.65
N PHE A 9 -15.92 -0.26 3.38
CA PHE A 9 -15.25 0.66 2.44
C PHE A 9 -16.13 1.92 2.25
N ASP A 10 -16.11 2.81 3.24
CA ASP A 10 -16.94 4.01 3.41
C ASP A 10 -16.07 5.26 3.67
N GLU A 11 -16.69 6.42 3.82
CA GLU A 11 -15.97 7.68 4.06
C GLU A 11 -15.17 7.66 5.37
N ARG A 12 -15.58 6.91 6.39
CA ARG A 12 -14.82 6.79 7.64
C ARG A 12 -13.52 6.02 7.42
N ALA A 13 -13.56 4.99 6.57
CA ALA A 13 -12.36 4.27 6.19
C ALA A 13 -11.35 5.18 5.47
N LEU A 14 -11.84 6.12 4.64
CA LEU A 14 -11.00 7.11 3.97
C LEU A 14 -10.37 8.11 4.95
N GLU A 15 -11.13 8.56 5.96
CA GLU A 15 -10.63 9.46 7.03
C GLU A 15 -9.59 8.81 7.94
N LEU A 16 -9.59 7.49 8.05
CA LEU A 16 -8.63 6.72 8.85
C LEU A 16 -7.31 6.43 8.12
N LEU A 17 -7.18 6.82 6.84
CA LEU A 17 -5.93 6.68 6.12
C LEU A 17 -4.89 7.71 6.61
N PRO A 18 -3.59 7.40 6.49
CA PRO A 18 -2.53 8.36 6.79
C PRO A 18 -2.65 9.64 5.96
N GLU A 19 -2.27 10.76 6.56
CA GLU A 19 -2.15 12.04 5.87
C GLU A 19 -1.26 11.89 4.63
N ALA A 20 -1.66 12.53 3.54
CA ALA A 20 -0.93 12.48 2.28
C ALA A 20 -0.93 13.86 1.62
N PRO A 21 0.04 14.12 0.71
CA PRO A 21 0.09 15.35 -0.07
C PRO A 21 -1.25 15.66 -0.73
N ALA A 22 -1.55 16.96 -0.94
CA ALA A 22 -2.85 17.40 -1.44
C ALA A 22 -3.24 16.76 -2.78
N PHE A 23 -2.27 16.45 -3.63
CA PHE A 23 -2.48 15.70 -4.87
C PHE A 23 -3.00 14.29 -4.59
N THR A 24 -2.28 13.51 -3.78
CA THR A 24 -2.64 12.13 -3.39
C THR A 24 -3.98 12.07 -2.68
N SER A 25 -4.25 12.98 -1.74
CA SER A 25 -5.52 13.05 -1.02
C SER A 25 -6.72 13.29 -1.96
N LYS A 26 -6.57 14.17 -2.96
CA LYS A 26 -7.60 14.38 -4.00
C LYS A 26 -7.79 13.15 -4.87
N LEU A 27 -6.71 12.48 -5.25
CA LEU A 27 -6.76 11.25 -6.05
C LEU A 27 -7.49 10.13 -5.30
N ARG A 28 -7.20 9.94 -4.00
CA ARG A 28 -7.89 8.97 -3.14
C ARG A 28 -9.39 9.27 -3.04
N ALA A 29 -9.78 10.52 -2.80
CA ALA A 29 -11.18 10.91 -2.73
C ALA A 29 -11.94 10.65 -4.05
N HIS A 30 -11.34 11.02 -5.19
CA HIS A 30 -11.91 10.74 -6.50
C HIS A 30 -12.01 9.23 -6.79
N ALA A 31 -10.98 8.45 -6.46
CA ALA A 31 -11.01 7.00 -6.62
C ALA A 31 -12.10 6.35 -5.76
N PHE A 32 -12.29 6.83 -4.53
CA PHE A 32 -13.33 6.35 -3.62
C PHE A 32 -14.74 6.65 -4.16
N GLU A 33 -14.99 7.89 -4.63
CA GLU A 33 -16.25 8.26 -5.28
C GLU A 33 -16.55 7.34 -6.47
N ARG A 34 -15.54 7.09 -7.31
CA ARG A 34 -15.67 6.19 -8.46
C ARG A 34 -15.98 4.77 -8.03
N PHE A 35 -15.29 4.24 -7.03
CA PHE A 35 -15.54 2.90 -6.48
C PHE A 35 -16.97 2.76 -5.98
N GLY A 36 -17.48 3.73 -5.21
CA GLY A 36 -18.87 3.73 -4.72
C GLY A 36 -19.92 3.78 -5.83
N SER A 37 -19.57 4.28 -7.01
CA SER A 37 -20.45 4.29 -8.19
C SER A 37 -20.46 2.98 -9.00
N LEU A 38 -19.52 2.06 -8.74
CA LEU A 38 -19.44 0.79 -9.44
C LEU A 38 -20.52 -0.18 -8.95
N PRO A 39 -21.10 -1.00 -9.85
CA PRO A 39 -22.02 -2.04 -9.43
C PRO A 39 -21.30 -3.06 -8.54
N VAL A 40 -21.99 -3.55 -7.52
CA VAL A 40 -21.49 -4.64 -6.68
C VAL A 40 -21.29 -5.89 -7.54
N PRO A 41 -20.11 -6.53 -7.50
CA PRO A 41 -19.87 -7.81 -8.14
C PRO A 41 -20.96 -8.84 -7.88
N SER A 42 -21.44 -9.51 -8.92
CA SER A 42 -22.48 -10.54 -8.82
C SER A 42 -22.21 -11.67 -9.81
N GLN A 43 -22.41 -12.92 -9.38
CA GLN A 43 -22.27 -14.10 -10.26
C GLN A 43 -23.29 -14.13 -11.41
N GLU A 44 -24.28 -13.23 -11.41
CA GLU A 44 -25.20 -13.01 -12.53
C GLU A 44 -24.51 -12.31 -13.74
N THR A 45 -23.39 -11.63 -13.50
CA THR A 45 -22.59 -10.96 -14.53
C THR A 45 -21.49 -11.88 -15.05
N GLU A 46 -21.11 -11.73 -16.31
CA GLU A 46 -20.16 -12.66 -16.96
C GLU A 46 -18.77 -12.57 -16.33
N GLU A 47 -18.36 -11.37 -15.95
CA GLU A 47 -17.07 -11.06 -15.34
C GLU A 47 -16.86 -11.77 -13.99
N TRP A 48 -17.95 -12.08 -13.29
CA TRP A 48 -17.94 -12.63 -11.93
C TRP A 48 -18.57 -14.02 -11.82
N ARG A 49 -19.09 -14.59 -12.92
CA ARG A 49 -19.80 -15.88 -12.94
C ARG A 49 -19.05 -17.00 -12.22
N TYR A 50 -17.71 -17.00 -12.31
CA TYR A 50 -16.84 -18.04 -11.75
C TYR A 50 -16.06 -17.59 -10.51
N THR A 51 -16.37 -16.41 -9.95
CA THR A 51 -15.75 -15.89 -8.74
C THR A 51 -16.83 -15.64 -7.70
N ASP A 52 -16.94 -16.57 -6.75
CA ASP A 52 -17.87 -16.44 -5.63
C ASP A 52 -17.28 -15.56 -4.53
N LEU A 53 -17.95 -14.44 -4.24
CA LEU A 53 -17.60 -13.53 -3.15
C LEU A 53 -18.57 -13.61 -1.96
N SER A 54 -19.51 -14.55 -1.96
CA SER A 54 -20.54 -14.66 -0.90
C SER A 54 -19.96 -14.93 0.49
N SER A 55 -18.76 -15.52 0.56
CA SER A 55 -18.02 -15.75 1.80
C SER A 55 -17.04 -14.63 2.15
N PHE A 56 -16.91 -13.61 1.32
CA PHE A 56 -15.97 -12.51 1.55
C PHE A 56 -16.57 -11.48 2.51
N GLU A 57 -16.10 -11.50 3.76
CA GLU A 57 -16.51 -10.54 4.78
C GLU A 57 -15.71 -9.23 4.64
N LEU A 58 -16.41 -8.10 4.55
CA LEU A 58 -15.81 -6.77 4.51
C LEU A 58 -15.58 -6.23 5.93
N ASP A 59 -14.84 -6.99 6.73
CA ASP A 59 -14.47 -6.62 8.10
C ASP A 59 -12.96 -6.42 8.21
N PHE A 60 -12.50 -5.23 7.80
CA PHE A 60 -11.07 -4.91 7.74
C PHE A 60 -10.79 -3.59 8.46
N THR A 61 -9.62 -3.52 9.10
CA THR A 61 -9.02 -2.25 9.52
C THR A 61 -8.50 -1.51 8.28
N PRO A 62 -8.90 -0.24 8.01
CA PRO A 62 -8.60 0.44 6.74
C PRO A 62 -7.10 0.64 6.52
N HIS A 63 -6.38 0.89 7.60
CA HIS A 63 -4.94 1.01 7.60
C HIS A 63 -4.36 0.48 8.91
N VAL A 64 -3.27 -0.26 8.81
CA VAL A 64 -2.44 -0.68 9.94
C VAL A 64 -1.03 -0.20 9.64
N GLU A 65 -0.42 0.53 10.57
CA GLU A 65 0.93 1.02 10.38
C GLU A 65 1.91 -0.16 10.22
N GLY A 66 2.75 -0.08 9.19
CA GLY A 66 3.89 -0.96 9.04
C GLY A 66 5.12 -0.37 9.73
N GLY A 67 6.05 -1.22 10.15
CA GLY A 67 7.32 -0.75 10.70
C GLY A 67 8.24 -0.16 9.62
N THR A 68 9.01 0.86 9.98
CA THR A 68 10.08 1.44 9.16
C THR A 68 11.46 1.02 9.65
N SER A 69 12.42 0.92 8.75
CA SER A 69 13.80 0.50 9.00
C SER A 69 14.76 1.37 8.19
N THR A 70 15.83 1.82 8.84
CA THR A 70 16.91 2.59 8.18
C THR A 70 17.95 1.69 7.52
N HIS A 71 18.08 0.46 8.02
CA HIS A 71 19.05 -0.52 7.58
C HIS A 71 18.41 -1.89 7.45
N LEU A 72 18.95 -2.73 6.56
CA LEU A 72 18.40 -4.07 6.29
C LEU A 72 18.41 -4.97 7.52
N ASP A 73 19.38 -4.80 8.44
CA ASP A 73 19.48 -5.56 9.69
C ASP A 73 18.40 -5.21 10.73
N GLN A 74 17.69 -4.08 10.54
CA GLN A 74 16.56 -3.67 11.38
C GLN A 74 15.22 -4.19 10.88
N VAL A 75 15.16 -4.73 9.65
CA VAL A 75 13.93 -5.23 9.06
C VAL A 75 13.50 -6.50 9.79
N PRO A 76 12.21 -6.65 10.16
CA PRO A 76 11.70 -7.87 10.79
C PRO A 76 12.08 -9.13 10.00
N GLY A 77 12.64 -10.14 10.68
CA GLY A 77 13.24 -11.30 10.02
C GLY A 77 12.30 -12.08 9.10
N HIS A 78 10.98 -12.11 9.39
CA HIS A 78 9.99 -12.74 8.51
C HIS A 78 9.81 -11.98 7.18
N LEU A 79 9.94 -10.65 7.18
CA LEU A 79 9.88 -9.83 5.96
C LEU A 79 11.15 -10.01 5.12
N LEU A 80 12.32 -10.04 5.75
CA LEU A 80 13.58 -10.35 5.05
C LEU A 80 13.57 -11.76 4.45
N ALA A 81 13.10 -12.75 5.21
CA ALA A 81 13.00 -14.13 4.72
C ALA A 81 12.07 -14.23 3.51
N ALA A 82 10.94 -13.52 3.52
CA ALA A 82 10.03 -13.45 2.38
C ALA A 82 10.65 -12.72 1.18
N ALA A 83 11.50 -11.71 1.43
CA ALA A 83 12.23 -11.01 0.39
C ALA A 83 13.28 -11.91 -0.31
N GLY A 84 13.78 -12.96 0.34
CA GLY A 84 14.76 -13.90 -0.20
C GLY A 84 16.20 -13.36 -0.17
N ASP A 85 17.09 -13.88 -1.04
CA ASP A 85 18.48 -13.40 -1.10
C ASP A 85 18.54 -11.96 -1.65
N VAL A 86 18.95 -11.03 -0.79
CA VAL A 86 19.07 -9.59 -1.06
C VAL A 86 20.44 -9.25 -1.64
N SER A 87 21.46 -10.06 -1.37
CA SER A 87 22.87 -9.71 -1.64
C SER A 87 23.21 -9.62 -3.13
N ALA A 88 22.42 -10.24 -4.00
CA ALA A 88 22.60 -10.22 -5.45
C ALA A 88 21.81 -9.09 -6.16
N ARG A 89 21.15 -8.20 -5.42
CA ARG A 89 20.23 -7.20 -6.00
C ARG A 89 20.85 -5.81 -6.00
N ALA A 90 20.70 -5.12 -7.14
CA ALA A 90 21.04 -3.71 -7.28
C ALA A 90 20.12 -2.79 -6.43
N GLY A 91 18.97 -3.29 -5.99
CA GLY A 91 18.08 -2.58 -5.09
C GLY A 91 16.97 -3.48 -4.53
N LEU A 92 16.40 -3.07 -3.41
CA LEU A 92 15.31 -3.74 -2.72
C LEU A 92 14.39 -2.70 -2.06
N LEU A 93 13.10 -2.79 -2.35
CA LEU A 93 12.06 -2.09 -1.62
C LEU A 93 11.16 -3.11 -0.93
N ILE A 94 10.97 -2.98 0.38
CA ILE A 94 10.02 -3.79 1.16
C ILE A 94 8.88 -2.88 1.60
N GLN A 95 7.66 -3.30 1.31
CA GLN A 95 6.44 -2.67 1.80
C GLN A 95 5.67 -3.67 2.67
N HIS A 96 5.24 -3.24 3.85
CA HIS A 96 4.44 -4.03 4.78
C HIS A 96 3.27 -3.18 5.28
N ASN A 97 2.04 -3.70 5.18
CA ASN A 97 0.80 -2.98 5.49
C ASN A 97 0.75 -1.58 4.85
N SER A 98 1.04 -1.49 3.55
CA SER A 98 1.07 -0.24 2.78
C SER A 98 2.10 0.79 3.24
N THR A 99 2.98 0.46 4.20
CA THR A 99 4.08 1.31 4.65
C THR A 99 5.38 0.81 4.04
N THR A 100 6.18 1.70 3.45
CA THR A 100 7.52 1.33 2.98
C THR A 100 8.43 1.13 4.17
N THR A 101 8.77 -0.12 4.45
CA THR A 101 9.66 -0.48 5.55
C THR A 101 11.08 -0.04 5.27
N ILE A 102 11.58 -0.31 4.06
CA ILE A 102 12.91 0.13 3.63
C ILE A 102 12.95 0.22 2.11
N ALA A 103 13.71 1.18 1.61
CA ALA A 103 14.21 1.19 0.25
C ALA A 103 15.74 1.24 0.31
N HIS A 104 16.38 0.23 -0.25
CA HIS A 104 17.82 0.07 -0.29
C HIS A 104 18.27 0.00 -1.73
N LEU A 105 19.18 0.87 -2.14
CA LEU A 105 19.83 0.84 -3.44
C LEU A 105 21.31 0.55 -3.23
N ASP A 106 21.89 -0.31 -4.08
CA ASP A 106 23.32 -0.56 -4.08
C ASP A 106 24.06 0.76 -4.36
N PRO A 107 25.03 1.16 -3.53
CA PRO A 107 25.74 2.43 -3.69
C PRO A 107 26.56 2.53 -4.99
N THR A 108 26.75 1.44 -5.72
CA THR A 108 27.38 1.43 -7.05
C THR A 108 26.43 1.83 -8.18
N MET A 109 25.13 1.96 -7.90
CA MET A 109 24.14 2.42 -8.88
C MET A 109 24.33 3.89 -9.27
N PRO A 110 23.85 4.32 -10.44
CA PRO A 110 23.89 5.71 -10.87
C PRO A 110 23.24 6.64 -9.83
N ALA A 111 23.85 7.80 -9.62
CA ALA A 111 23.39 8.77 -8.61
C ALA A 111 22.03 9.42 -8.95
N ASP A 112 21.61 9.36 -10.21
CA ASP A 112 20.32 9.81 -10.74
C ASP A 112 19.25 8.71 -10.77
N LEU A 113 19.57 7.51 -10.25
CA LEU A 113 18.60 6.44 -10.07
C LEU A 113 17.91 6.56 -8.71
N HIS A 114 16.58 6.68 -8.73
CA HIS A 114 15.74 6.76 -7.54
C HIS A 114 15.04 5.41 -7.30
N LEU A 115 15.16 4.88 -6.08
CA LEU A 115 14.40 3.73 -5.59
C LEU A 115 13.80 4.08 -4.23
N GLU A 116 12.51 4.38 -4.22
CA GLU A 116 11.80 4.91 -3.07
C GLU A 116 10.30 4.63 -3.16
N SER A 117 9.53 5.02 -2.14
CA SER A 117 8.06 4.95 -2.21
C SER A 117 7.52 6.04 -3.13
N ILE A 118 6.33 5.82 -3.70
CA ILE A 118 5.67 6.87 -4.49
C ILE A 118 5.34 8.11 -3.65
N ASP A 119 5.08 7.94 -2.35
CA ASP A 119 4.83 9.06 -1.44
C ASP A 119 6.09 9.91 -1.24
N ALA A 120 7.27 9.27 -1.11
CA ALA A 120 8.56 9.97 -1.05
C ALA A 120 8.87 10.64 -2.39
N ALA A 121 8.68 9.95 -3.52
CA ALA A 121 8.90 10.53 -4.84
C ALA A 121 8.04 11.76 -5.10
N VAL A 122 6.76 11.76 -4.72
CA VAL A 122 5.87 12.93 -4.85
C VAL A 122 6.31 14.09 -3.94
N ALA A 123 6.91 13.80 -2.79
CA ALA A 123 7.37 14.82 -1.84
C ALA A 123 8.73 15.42 -2.24
N ASP A 124 9.69 14.57 -2.59
CA ASP A 124 11.10 14.91 -2.78
C ASP A 124 11.46 15.16 -4.25
N HIS A 125 10.71 14.57 -5.19
CA HIS A 125 10.95 14.62 -6.64
C HIS A 125 9.67 14.87 -7.47
N PRO A 126 8.85 15.91 -7.15
CA PRO A 126 7.57 16.17 -7.81
C PRO A 126 7.70 16.49 -9.32
N GLU A 127 8.89 16.77 -9.82
CA GLU A 127 9.16 16.96 -11.25
C GLU A 127 9.19 15.64 -12.04
N LEU A 128 9.33 14.51 -11.36
CA LEU A 128 9.41 13.18 -11.97
C LEU A 128 8.07 12.43 -12.01
N VAL A 129 7.08 12.85 -11.20
CA VAL A 129 5.81 12.10 -10.96
C VAL A 129 4.55 12.96 -11.00
#